data_AF-A0A920IR52-F1
#
_entry.id   AF-A0A920IR52-F1
#
_cell.length_a   1.000
_cell.length_b   1.000
_cell.length_c   1.000
_cell.angle_alpha   90.00
_cell.angle_beta   90.00
_cell.angle_gamma   90.00
#
_symmetry.space_group_name_H-M   'P 1'
#
loop_
_entity.id
_entity.type
_entity.pdbx_description
1 polymer ?
#
loop_
_entity_poly.entity_id
_entity_poly.type
_entity_poly.pdbx_seq_one_letter_code
_entity_poly.pdbx_strand_id
1 'polypeptide(L)'
;MLFWKDHIDRLKNSLNAIDIKFNMNFQSLLIKCEELIKKNHLREGIIYIHISRGIAKRNHNWSNNIFPSLIISCSHKKTYNVNAKKIALISHKDIRWNNCHIKTVSLLPNVLLKQKALKKMHLNV
;
A
#
# COMPACT_ATOMS: atom_id res chain seq x y z
N MET A 1 -4.96 -12.91 -10.47
CA MET A 1 -4.48 -11.72 -9.73
C MET A 1 -4.03 -10.68 -10.75
N LEU A 2 -4.63 -9.49 -10.77
CA LEU A 2 -4.48 -8.51 -11.85
C LEU A 2 -3.15 -7.74 -11.75
N PHE A 3 -2.49 -7.48 -12.89
CA PHE A 3 -1.26 -6.66 -13.01
C PHE A 3 -0.12 -7.03 -12.05
N TRP A 4 0.01 -8.31 -11.68
CA TRP A 4 0.96 -8.76 -10.66
C TRP A 4 2.39 -8.26 -10.89
N LYS A 5 2.88 -8.35 -12.13
CA LYS A 5 4.22 -7.90 -12.50
C LYS A 5 4.44 -6.42 -12.15
N ASP A 6 3.52 -5.54 -12.57
CA ASP A 6 3.61 -4.10 -12.32
C ASP A 6 3.54 -3.77 -10.82
N HIS A 7 2.70 -4.49 -10.08
CA HIS A 7 2.62 -4.37 -8.62
C HIS A 7 3.94 -4.72 -7.94
N ILE A 8 4.59 -5.81 -8.37
CA ILE A 8 5.85 -6.28 -7.82
C ILE A 8 7.01 -5.38 -8.22
N ASP A 9 7.07 -4.90 -9.46
CA ASP A 9 8.13 -4.00 -9.90
C ASP A 9 8.04 -2.65 -9.16
N ARG A 10 6.84 -2.13 -8.92
CA ARG A 10 6.66 -0.95 -8.05
C ARG A 10 7.07 -1.21 -6.60
N LEU A 11 6.79 -2.40 -6.06
CA LEU A 11 7.21 -2.80 -4.72
C LEU A 11 8.75 -2.82 -4.62
N LYS A 12 9.43 -3.47 -5.57
CA LYS A 12 10.91 -3.47 -5.67
C LYS A 12 11.47 -2.06 -5.73
N ASN A 13 10.95 -1.22 -6.62
CA ASN A 13 11.40 0.16 -6.77
C ASN A 13 11.24 0.95 -5.47
N SER A 14 10.11 0.77 -4.77
CA SER A 14 9.87 1.44 -3.50
C SER A 14 10.80 0.95 -2.39
N LEU A 15 11.12 -0.35 -2.33
CA LEU A 15 12.07 -0.93 -1.37
C LEU A 15 13.50 -0.45 -1.62
N ASN A 16 13.93 -0.46 -2.89
CA ASN A 16 15.26 -0.02 -3.30
C ASN A 16 15.47 1.46 -3.00
N ALA A 17 14.47 2.31 -3.26
CA ALA A 17 14.55 3.76 -3.02
C ALA A 17 14.74 4.13 -1.54
N ILE A 18 14.48 3.20 -0.62
CA ILE A 18 14.69 3.38 0.83
C ILE A 18 15.64 2.34 1.42
N ASP A 19 16.47 1.68 0.61
CA ASP A 19 17.48 0.72 1.06
C ASP A 19 16.93 -0.39 1.98
N ILE A 20 15.81 -1.02 1.60
CA ILE A 20 15.32 -2.24 2.25
C ILE A 20 15.63 -3.43 1.34
N LYS A 21 16.57 -4.27 1.78
CA LYS A 21 16.94 -5.51 1.08
C LYS A 21 15.99 -6.64 1.44
N PHE A 22 15.08 -6.98 0.53
CA PHE A 22 14.12 -8.06 0.72
C PHE A 22 14.62 -9.36 0.07
N ASN A 23 15.03 -10.33 0.89
CA ASN A 23 15.74 -11.54 0.44
C ASN A 23 14.82 -12.67 -0.06
N MET A 24 13.50 -12.53 0.06
CA MET A 24 12.57 -13.52 -0.47
C MET A 24 12.38 -13.31 -1.97
N ASN A 25 12.45 -14.39 -2.74
CA ASN A 25 12.14 -14.33 -4.16
C ASN A 25 10.65 -14.01 -4.37
N PHE A 26 10.33 -13.24 -5.41
CA PHE A 26 8.95 -12.79 -5.66
C PHE A 26 8.01 -13.91 -6.10
N GLN A 27 8.54 -15.06 -6.53
CA GLN A 27 7.75 -16.25 -6.83
C GLN A 27 7.18 -16.87 -5.55
N SER A 28 7.96 -16.93 -4.47
CA SER A 28 7.51 -17.35 -3.15
C SER A 28 6.45 -16.39 -2.59
N LEU A 29 6.59 -15.09 -2.87
CA LEU A 29 5.56 -14.12 -2.49
C LEU A 29 4.24 -14.35 -3.25
N LEU A 30 4.31 -14.66 -4.55
CA LEU A 30 3.15 -15.03 -5.36
C LEU A 30 2.44 -16.25 -4.78
N ILE A 31 3.19 -17.33 -4.48
CA ILE A 31 2.65 -18.56 -3.89
C ILE A 31 1.94 -18.27 -2.57
N LYS A 32 2.55 -17.48 -1.67
CA LYS A 32 1.91 -17.07 -0.40
C LYS A 32 0.61 -16.29 -0.61
N CYS A 33 0.55 -15.43 -1.63
CA CYS A 33 -0.67 -14.70 -1.97
C CYS A 33 -1.77 -15.64 -2.49
N GLU A 34 -1.42 -16.62 -3.33
CA GLU A 34 -2.36 -17.62 -3.85
C GLU A 34 -2.89 -18.54 -2.75
N GLU A 35 -2.03 -18.97 -1.82
CA GLU A 35 -2.44 -19.70 -0.63
C GLU A 35 -3.43 -18.89 0.22
N LEU A 36 -3.15 -17.59 0.42
CA LEU A 36 -4.03 -16.71 1.19
C LEU A 36 -5.39 -16.53 0.51
N ILE A 37 -5.41 -16.35 -0.83
CA ILE A 37 -6.64 -16.29 -1.63
C ILE A 37 -7.47 -17.56 -1.43
N LYS A 38 -6.84 -18.74 -1.57
CA LYS A 38 -7.50 -20.04 -1.44
C LYS A 38 -8.08 -20.23 -0.04
N LYS A 39 -7.28 -19.96 1.01
CA LYS A 39 -7.69 -20.09 2.42
C LYS A 39 -8.87 -19.19 2.80
N ASN A 40 -8.97 -18.02 2.17
CA ASN A 40 -10.04 -17.04 2.46
C ASN A 40 -11.20 -17.08 1.46
N HIS A 41 -11.20 -18.05 0.53
CA HIS A 41 -12.17 -18.17 -0.55
C HIS A 41 -12.39 -16.85 -1.31
N LEU A 42 -11.31 -16.07 -1.51
CA LEU A 42 -11.38 -14.73 -2.07
C LEU A 42 -11.64 -14.79 -3.59
N ARG A 43 -12.88 -14.52 -4.00
CA ARG A 43 -13.26 -14.44 -5.42
C ARG A 43 -12.97 -13.06 -6.02
N GLU A 44 -13.29 -12.02 -5.27
CA GLU A 44 -13.05 -10.62 -5.66
C GLU A 44 -12.60 -9.82 -4.43
N GLY A 45 -11.50 -9.08 -4.58
CA GLY A 45 -10.98 -8.28 -3.47
C GLY A 45 -9.59 -7.75 -3.69
N ILE A 46 -8.95 -7.40 -2.58
CA ILE A 46 -7.63 -6.79 -2.55
C ILE A 46 -6.71 -7.65 -1.69
N ILE A 47 -5.48 -7.81 -2.15
CA ILE A 47 -4.35 -8.27 -1.33
C ILE A 47 -3.53 -7.07 -0.94
N TYR A 48 -3.28 -6.92 0.36
CA TYR A 48 -2.39 -5.92 0.92
C TYR A 48 -1.05 -6.59 1.26
N ILE A 49 0.03 -6.04 0.72
CA ILE A 49 1.40 -6.47 0.99
C ILE A 49 2.13 -5.27 1.60
N HIS A 50 2.75 -5.49 2.75
CA HIS A 50 3.56 -4.49 3.42
C HIS A 50 4.88 -5.11 3.86
N ILE A 51 5.98 -4.47 3.47
CA ILE A 51 7.31 -4.81 3.93
C ILE A 51 7.85 -3.59 4.67
N SER A 52 8.29 -3.79 5.91
CA SER A 52 8.97 -2.77 6.71
C SER A 52 10.43 -3.17 6.92
N ARG A 53 11.27 -2.20 7.33
CA ARG A 53 12.71 -2.45 7.56
C ARG A 53 12.96 -3.55 8.59
N GLY A 54 12.03 -3.73 9.54
CA GLY A 54 12.09 -4.76 10.56
C GLY A 54 11.94 -4.17 11.96
N ILE A 55 12.29 -4.99 12.95
CA ILE A 55 12.17 -4.65 14.38
C ILE A 55 13.56 -4.33 14.92
N ALA A 56 13.70 -3.19 15.59
CA ALA A 56 14.92 -2.77 16.25
C ALA A 56 14.60 -1.80 17.40
N LYS A 57 15.60 -1.47 18.22
CA LYS A 57 15.48 -0.39 19.22
C LYS A 57 15.13 0.92 18.51
N ARG A 58 14.29 1.75 19.15
CA ARG A 58 13.84 3.02 18.59
C ARG A 58 15.03 3.95 18.34
N ASN A 59 15.40 4.11 17.08
CA ASN A 59 16.40 5.06 16.62
C ASN A 59 16.10 5.43 15.15
N HIS A 60 16.53 6.62 14.71
CA HIS A 60 16.37 7.06 13.32
C HIS A 60 17.42 6.43 12.39
N ASN A 61 18.61 6.12 12.91
CA ASN A 61 19.58 5.30 12.18
C ASN A 61 19.21 3.80 12.29
N TRP A 62 19.68 3.01 11.35
CA TRP A 62 19.51 1.55 11.37
C TRP A 62 20.86 0.84 11.32
N SER A 63 20.94 -0.32 11.98
CA SER A 63 22.07 -1.24 11.81
C SER A 63 21.88 -2.09 10.56
N ASN A 64 22.96 -2.69 10.07
CA ASN A 64 22.90 -3.62 8.93
C ASN A 64 22.25 -4.97 9.28
N ASN A 65 22.06 -5.25 10.57
CA ASN A 65 21.52 -6.51 11.08
C ASN A 65 20.02 -6.39 11.43
N ILE A 66 19.24 -5.79 10.54
CA ILE A 66 17.77 -5.75 10.67
C ILE A 66 17.17 -6.56 9.52
N PHE A 67 16.27 -7.47 9.86
CA PHE A 67 15.56 -8.30 8.89
C PHE A 67 14.19 -7.69 8.56
N PRO A 68 13.86 -7.49 7.27
CA PRO A 68 12.56 -6.94 6.90
C PRO A 68 11.39 -7.80 7.37
N SER A 69 10.35 -7.15 7.89
CA SER A 69 9.11 -7.81 8.27
C SER A 69 8.10 -7.74 7.14
N LEU A 70 7.48 -8.87 6.80
CA LEU A 70 6.45 -9.00 5.76
C LEU A 70 5.08 -9.23 6.39
N ILE A 71 4.10 -8.44 5.98
CA ILE A 71 2.68 -8.64 6.26
C ILE A 71 1.96 -8.82 4.92
N ILE A 72 1.15 -9.88 4.83
CA ILE A 72 0.23 -10.10 3.73
C ILE A 72 -1.16 -10.31 4.33
N SER A 73 -2.15 -9.54 3.87
CA SER A 73 -3.54 -9.73 4.23
C SER A 73 -4.43 -9.60 3.00
N CYS A 74 -5.66 -10.11 3.10
CA CYS A 74 -6.64 -9.96 2.04
C CYS A 74 -8.00 -9.52 2.59
N SER A 75 -8.77 -8.85 1.75
CA SER A 75 -10.13 -8.41 2.08
C SER A 75 -11.04 -8.58 0.87
N HIS A 76 -12.23 -9.14 1.09
CA HIS A 76 -13.31 -9.15 0.10
C HIS A 76 -13.73 -7.72 -0.20
N LYS A 77 -13.70 -7.34 -1.47
CA LYS A 77 -14.06 -5.99 -1.90
C LYS A 77 -14.41 -5.97 -3.38
N LYS A 78 -15.53 -5.32 -3.72
CA LYS A 78 -15.83 -5.03 -5.13
C LYS A 78 -14.77 -4.08 -5.68
N THR A 79 -14.03 -4.58 -6.66
CA THR A 79 -12.90 -3.90 -7.31
C THR A 79 -13.35 -3.09 -8.52
N TYR A 80 -14.49 -3.43 -9.09
CA TYR A 80 -15.10 -2.73 -10.22
C TYR A 80 -16.56 -2.40 -9.93
N ASN A 81 -16.98 -1.17 -10.24
CA ASN A 81 -18.38 -0.76 -10.15
C ASN A 81 -18.85 -0.25 -11.51
N VAL A 82 -19.65 -1.06 -12.20
CA VAL A 82 -20.30 -0.73 -13.48
C VAL A 82 -21.22 0.50 -13.37
N ASN A 83 -21.71 0.81 -12.17
CA ASN A 83 -22.62 1.93 -11.90
C ASN A 83 -21.91 3.06 -11.13
N ALA A 84 -20.72 3.45 -11.59
CA ALA A 84 -19.96 4.53 -10.98
C ALA A 84 -20.77 5.84 -11.03
N LYS A 85 -21.19 6.33 -9.86
CA LYS A 85 -21.86 7.64 -9.74
C LYS A 85 -20.83 8.76 -9.95
N LYS A 86 -21.29 9.90 -10.46
CA LYS A 86 -20.48 11.13 -10.47
C LYS A 86 -20.05 11.44 -9.02
N ILE A 87 -18.78 11.76 -8.84
CA ILE A 87 -18.21 12.15 -7.54
C ILE A 87 -17.83 13.64 -7.57
N ALA A 88 -18.11 14.35 -6.48
CA ALA A 88 -17.57 15.69 -6.29
C ALA A 88 -16.07 15.60 -5.97
N LEU A 89 -15.31 16.64 -6.29
CA LEU A 89 -13.89 16.76 -5.99
C LEU A 89 -13.60 18.15 -5.41
N ILE A 90 -12.53 18.27 -4.65
CA ILE A 90 -11.99 19.56 -4.19
C ILE A 90 -10.53 19.66 -4.58
N SER A 91 -10.06 20.88 -4.84
CA SER A 91 -8.64 21.20 -4.95
C SER A 91 -8.08 21.63 -3.60
N HIS A 92 -6.80 21.35 -3.36
CA HIS A 92 -6.09 21.78 -2.16
C HIS A 92 -4.58 21.85 -2.44
N LYS A 93 -3.86 22.71 -1.71
CA LYS A 93 -2.39 22.74 -1.71
C LYS A 93 -1.84 21.36 -1.32
N ASP A 94 -0.87 20.87 -2.07
CA ASP A 94 -0.19 19.62 -1.74
C ASP A 94 0.75 19.83 -0.54
N ILE A 95 0.59 18.98 0.46
CA ILE A 95 1.35 18.99 1.72
C ILE A 95 2.10 17.66 1.92
N ARG A 96 2.14 16.80 0.90
CA ARG A 96 2.89 15.55 0.93
C ARG A 96 4.38 15.84 0.78
N TRP A 97 5.20 14.86 1.16
CA TRP A 97 6.65 14.88 0.91
C TRP A 97 6.98 14.84 -0.60
N ASN A 98 8.19 15.26 -0.97
CA ASN A 98 8.59 15.35 -2.38
C ASN A 98 8.86 14.00 -3.06
N ASN A 99 8.99 12.91 -2.30
CA ASN A 99 9.27 11.57 -2.83
C ASN A 99 7.99 10.72 -3.02
N CYS A 100 6.90 11.34 -3.50
CA CYS A 100 5.61 10.67 -3.69
C CYS A 100 5.63 9.47 -4.66
N HIS A 101 6.68 9.33 -5.48
CA HIS A 101 6.87 8.16 -6.35
C HIS A 101 7.18 6.88 -5.54
N ILE A 102 7.69 7.01 -4.31
CA ILE A 102 7.93 5.89 -3.40
C ILE A 102 6.63 5.56 -2.66
N LYS A 103 6.12 4.34 -2.84
CA LYS A 103 4.88 3.90 -2.19
C LYS A 103 5.14 3.44 -0.75
N THR A 104 5.15 4.38 0.19
CA THR A 104 5.37 4.13 1.62
C THR A 104 4.08 4.14 2.44
N VAL A 105 4.19 3.79 3.72
CA VAL A 105 3.10 3.88 4.70
C VAL A 105 3.02 5.24 5.42
N SER A 106 3.89 6.21 5.07
CA SER A 106 3.88 7.58 5.61
C SER A 106 2.75 8.41 5.01
N LEU A 107 1.50 8.05 5.34
CA LEU A 107 0.29 8.52 4.67
C LEU A 107 -0.48 9.62 5.40
N LEU A 108 0.08 10.21 6.47
CA LEU A 108 -0.61 11.24 7.25
C LEU A 108 -1.15 12.40 6.37
N PRO A 109 -0.37 12.99 5.46
CA PRO A 109 -0.88 14.02 4.55
C PRO A 109 -2.05 13.53 3.68
N ASN A 110 -1.98 12.31 3.15
CA ASN A 110 -3.05 11.72 2.33
C ASN A 110 -4.36 11.58 3.13
N VAL A 111 -4.26 11.13 4.39
CA VAL A 111 -5.40 10.96 5.29
C VAL A 111 -6.05 12.31 5.60
N LEU A 112 -5.25 13.32 5.95
CA LEU A 112 -5.76 14.67 6.24
C LEU A 112 -6.47 15.29 5.04
N LEU A 113 -5.89 15.19 3.84
CA LEU A 113 -6.50 15.72 2.62
C LEU A 113 -7.80 14.99 2.26
N LYS A 114 -7.84 13.66 2.40
CA LYS A 114 -9.06 12.87 2.21
C LYS A 114 -10.15 13.27 3.21
N GLN A 115 -9.80 13.48 4.47
CA GLN A 115 -10.74 13.93 5.50
C GLN A 115 -11.28 15.35 5.21
N LYS A 116 -10.43 16.24 4.71
CA LYS A 116 -10.83 17.60 4.33
C LYS A 116 -11.81 17.60 3.16
N ALA A 117 -11.59 16.74 2.17
CA ALA A 117 -12.52 16.52 1.07
C ALA A 117 -13.90 16.07 1.58
N LEU A 118 -13.93 15.08 2.47
CA LEU A 118 -15.17 14.62 3.09
C LEU A 118 -15.88 15.76 3.84
N LYS A 119 -15.19 16.49 4.73
CA LYS A 119 -15.80 17.58 5.50
C LYS A 119 -16.40 18.67 4.59
N LYS A 120 -15.69 19.10 3.55
CA LYS A 120 -16.16 20.14 2.64
C LYS A 120 -17.36 19.69 1.81
N MET A 121 -17.44 18.41 1.45
CA MET A 121 -18.59 17.87 0.73
C MET A 121 -19.84 17.76 1.62
N HIS A 122 -19.70 17.42 2.90
CA HIS A 122 -20.84 17.37 3.83
C HIS A 122 -21.40 18.76 4.16
N LEU A 123 -20.62 19.83 4.01
CA LEU A 123 -21.07 21.21 4.22
C LEU A 123 -21.79 21.82 2.99
N ASN A 124 -21.73 21.15 1.84
CA ASN A 124 -22.36 21.57 0.58
C ASN A 124 -23.59 20.71 0.22
N VAL A 125 -24.09 19.93 1.19
CA VAL A 125 -25.37 19.20 1.16
C VAL A 125 -26.28 19.86 2.18
#